data_AF-A0A527ZUR9-F1
#
_entry.id   AF-A0A527ZUR9-F1
#
_cell.length_a   1.000
_cell.length_b   1.000
_cell.length_c   1.000
_cell.angle_alpha   90.00
_cell.angle_beta   90.00
_cell.angle_gamma   90.00
#
_symmetry.space_group_name_H-M   'P 1'
#
loop_
_entity.id
_entity.type
_entity.pdbx_description
1 polymer ?
#
loop_
_entity_poly.entity_id
_entity_poly.type
_entity_poly.pdbx_seq_one_letter_code
_entity_poly.pdbx_strand_id
1 'polypeptide(L)'
;AMIAYEALSKVGPPLWDETAKAIAREIQVNAGGAATDEPFIAELEQLIAPEEAEALLRRDLPPSQLNSTSDDYTDMSWHAPTARFYVARPALRSENGQAYPSWAMNALGGISATIDPMVTCAAKTIALAALRLLEDKAARDAAMDEFVARTGGGIGGSNWLAPLCDYEPPIHFRWPEYVTTPRGRDWWIPSNQAA
;
A
#
# COMPACT_ATOMS: atom_id res chain seq x y z
N ALA A 1 7.98 0.05 17.72
CA ALA A 1 6.56 0.10 18.10
C ALA A 1 5.74 -0.63 17.04
N MET A 2 4.86 -1.55 17.43
CA MET A 2 4.10 -2.41 16.49
C MET A 2 2.74 -1.82 16.09
N ILE A 3 2.60 -0.49 16.15
CA ILE A 3 1.32 0.22 16.09
C ILE A 3 0.49 -0.15 14.83
N ALA A 4 1.13 -0.16 13.66
CA ALA A 4 0.44 -0.50 12.41
C ALA A 4 -0.01 -1.96 12.36
N TYR A 5 0.83 -2.88 12.86
CA TYR A 5 0.48 -4.30 12.91
C TYR A 5 -0.63 -4.57 13.93
N GLU A 6 -0.56 -3.98 15.13
CA GLU A 6 -1.63 -4.07 16.14
C GLU A 6 -2.97 -3.54 15.60
N ALA A 7 -2.94 -2.46 14.81
CA ALA A 7 -4.14 -1.95 14.14
C ALA A 7 -4.66 -2.95 13.10
N LEU A 8 -3.79 -3.50 12.24
CA LEU A 8 -4.17 -4.49 11.24
C LEU A 8 -4.72 -5.77 11.88
N SER A 9 -4.11 -6.25 12.96
CA SER A 9 -4.59 -7.41 13.72
C SER A 9 -5.97 -7.18 14.32
N LYS A 10 -6.31 -5.95 14.71
CA LYS A 10 -7.67 -5.60 15.17
C LYS A 10 -8.69 -5.53 14.04
N VAL A 11 -8.29 -5.07 12.86
CA VAL A 11 -9.17 -5.00 11.68
C VAL A 11 -9.41 -6.39 11.09
N GLY A 12 -8.39 -7.24 11.07
CA GLY A 12 -8.39 -8.49 10.36
C GLY A 12 -7.96 -8.34 8.89
N PRO A 13 -7.78 -9.47 8.19
CA PRO A 13 -7.51 -9.47 6.75
C PRO A 13 -8.76 -9.02 5.97
N PRO A 14 -8.63 -8.62 4.69
CA PRO A 14 -9.79 -8.41 3.83
C PRO A 14 -10.53 -9.74 3.65
N LEU A 15 -11.85 -9.68 3.53
CA LEU A 15 -12.72 -10.84 3.32
C LEU A 15 -13.61 -10.60 2.12
N TRP A 16 -13.72 -11.60 1.24
CA TRP A 16 -14.56 -11.53 0.04
C TRP A 16 -15.84 -12.34 0.23
N ASP A 17 -16.97 -11.65 0.12
CA ASP A 17 -18.28 -12.27 0.25
C ASP A 17 -18.70 -13.05 -1.02
N GLU A 18 -19.87 -13.68 -0.98
CA GLU A 18 -20.37 -14.42 -2.15
C GLU A 18 -20.62 -13.55 -3.38
N THR A 19 -20.88 -12.25 -3.22
CA THR A 19 -21.00 -11.33 -4.36
C THR A 19 -19.67 -11.23 -5.10
N ALA A 20 -18.59 -11.00 -4.36
CA ALA A 20 -17.24 -10.96 -4.91
C ALA A 20 -16.82 -12.32 -5.49
N LYS A 21 -17.13 -13.42 -4.79
CA LYS A 21 -16.82 -14.78 -5.26
C LYS A 21 -17.58 -15.14 -6.54
N ALA A 22 -18.86 -14.76 -6.68
CA ALA A 22 -19.62 -14.97 -7.91
C ALA A 22 -18.97 -14.27 -9.11
N ILE A 23 -18.56 -13.01 -8.94
CA ILE A 23 -17.84 -12.24 -9.97
C ILE A 23 -16.50 -12.89 -10.31
N ALA A 24 -15.75 -13.32 -9.30
CA ALA A 24 -14.47 -13.99 -9.50
C ALA A 24 -14.61 -15.31 -10.26
N ARG A 25 -15.65 -16.12 -9.98
CA ARG A 25 -15.98 -17.34 -10.75
C ARG A 25 -16.31 -17.02 -12.21
N GLU A 26 -17.04 -15.94 -12.47
CA GLU A 26 -17.31 -15.48 -13.84
C GLU A 26 -16.01 -15.10 -14.57
N ILE A 27 -15.11 -14.39 -13.89
CA ILE A 27 -13.80 -14.03 -14.45
C ILE A 27 -12.95 -15.29 -14.69
N GLN A 28 -12.97 -16.30 -13.80
CA GLN A 28 -12.27 -17.57 -14.02
C GLN A 28 -12.71 -18.23 -15.32
N VAL A 29 -14.02 -18.32 -15.56
CA VAL A 29 -14.59 -18.91 -16.79
C VAL A 29 -14.24 -18.08 -18.03
N ASN A 30 -14.41 -16.77 -17.97
CA ASN A 30 -14.09 -15.86 -19.09
C ASN A 30 -12.59 -15.85 -19.41
N ALA A 31 -11.74 -16.15 -18.44
CA ALA A 31 -10.30 -16.28 -18.60
C ALA A 31 -9.85 -17.67 -19.10
N GLY A 32 -10.79 -18.57 -19.42
CA GLY A 32 -10.53 -19.90 -19.95
C GLY A 32 -10.27 -20.97 -18.88
N GLY A 33 -10.53 -20.67 -17.60
CA GLY A 33 -10.50 -21.61 -16.49
C GLY A 33 -11.87 -22.21 -16.16
N ALA A 34 -11.94 -22.98 -15.08
CA ALA A 34 -13.18 -23.44 -14.50
C ALA A 34 -13.56 -22.58 -13.28
N ALA A 35 -14.86 -22.37 -13.06
CA ALA A 35 -15.33 -21.77 -11.83
C ALA A 35 -15.05 -22.72 -10.66
N THR A 36 -14.57 -22.16 -9.55
CA THR A 36 -14.27 -22.91 -8.32
C THR A 36 -15.07 -22.35 -7.15
N ASP A 37 -15.36 -23.20 -6.15
CA ASP A 37 -16.13 -22.78 -4.97
C ASP A 37 -15.44 -21.62 -4.22
N GLU A 38 -14.12 -21.67 -4.15
CA GLU A 38 -13.28 -20.66 -3.51
C GLU A 38 -12.36 -19.99 -4.55
N PRO A 39 -12.84 -18.97 -5.28
CA PRO A 39 -12.14 -18.47 -6.47
C PRO A 39 -10.89 -17.64 -6.15
N PHE A 40 -10.68 -17.22 -4.90
CA PHE A 40 -9.53 -16.42 -4.48
C PHE A 40 -8.43 -17.27 -3.84
N ILE A 41 -7.19 -16.76 -3.88
CA ILE A 41 -6.05 -17.33 -3.16
C ILE A 41 -6.35 -17.28 -1.65
N ALA A 42 -6.19 -18.40 -0.94
CA ALA A 42 -6.63 -18.55 0.45
C ALA A 42 -5.85 -17.64 1.42
N GLU A 43 -4.58 -17.42 1.14
CA GLU A 43 -3.66 -16.60 1.93
C GLU A 43 -4.05 -15.11 1.93
N LEU A 44 -4.87 -14.66 0.97
CA LEU A 44 -5.34 -13.27 0.91
C LEU A 44 -6.24 -12.90 2.10
N GLU A 45 -6.89 -13.90 2.71
CA GLU A 45 -7.77 -13.76 3.87
C GLU A 45 -7.07 -14.16 5.19
N GLN A 46 -5.73 -14.15 5.21
CA GLN A 46 -4.93 -14.50 6.38
C GLN A 46 -4.09 -13.33 6.87
N LEU A 47 -3.85 -13.29 8.19
CA LEU A 47 -2.88 -12.38 8.80
C LEU A 47 -1.55 -13.10 8.93
N ILE A 48 -0.47 -12.38 8.63
CA ILE A 48 0.90 -12.82 8.83
C ILE A 48 1.62 -11.83 9.73
N ALA A 49 2.43 -12.33 10.67
CA ALA A 49 3.27 -11.47 11.50
C ALA A 49 4.35 -10.80 10.62
N PRO A 50 4.72 -9.53 10.87
CA PRO A 50 5.68 -8.82 10.03
C PRO A 50 7.06 -9.49 10.01
N GLU A 51 7.49 -10.13 11.11
CA GLU A 51 8.74 -10.90 11.16
C GLU A 51 8.68 -12.15 10.27
N GLU A 52 7.53 -12.81 10.22
CA GLU A 52 7.31 -13.98 9.37
C GLU A 52 7.22 -13.57 7.89
N ALA A 53 6.52 -12.47 7.59
CA ALA A 53 6.46 -11.90 6.25
C ALA A 53 7.86 -11.51 5.75
N GLU A 54 8.68 -10.88 6.59
CA GLU A 54 10.07 -10.55 6.27
C GLU A 54 10.91 -11.81 6.05
N ALA A 55 10.74 -12.85 6.87
CA ALA A 55 11.47 -14.11 6.71
C ALA A 55 11.15 -14.79 5.37
N LEU A 56 9.86 -14.83 4.98
CA LEU A 56 9.43 -15.33 3.67
C LEU A 56 10.02 -14.50 2.53
N LEU A 57 9.96 -13.17 2.65
CA LEU A 57 10.53 -12.27 1.65
C LEU A 57 12.04 -12.48 1.49
N ARG A 58 12.79 -12.58 2.59
CA ARG A 58 14.26 -12.76 2.57
C ARG A 58 14.70 -14.10 2.02
N ARG A 59 13.88 -15.15 2.17
CA ARG A 59 14.13 -16.45 1.55
C ARG A 59 14.15 -16.35 0.03
N ASP A 60 13.28 -15.49 -0.53
CA ASP A 60 13.06 -15.42 -1.98
C ASP A 60 13.94 -14.34 -2.66
N LEU A 61 14.59 -13.47 -1.89
CA LEU A 61 15.52 -12.46 -2.41
C LEU A 61 16.98 -12.95 -2.42
N PRO A 62 17.80 -12.54 -3.41
CA PRO A 62 19.24 -12.76 -3.35
C PRO A 62 19.85 -12.16 -2.07
N PRO A 63 20.85 -12.79 -1.43
CA PRO A 63 21.47 -12.27 -0.21
C PRO A 63 22.06 -10.85 -0.34
N SER A 64 22.46 -10.46 -1.55
CA SER A 64 22.97 -9.11 -1.85
C SER A 64 21.86 -8.06 -1.99
N GLN A 65 20.60 -8.47 -2.11
CA GLN A 65 19.47 -7.56 -2.28
C GLN A 65 18.89 -7.18 -0.91
N LEU A 66 19.26 -5.99 -0.44
CA LEU A 66 18.83 -5.48 0.86
C LEU A 66 17.41 -4.89 0.83
N ASN A 67 16.97 -4.38 -0.31
CA ASN A 67 15.67 -3.72 -0.48
C ASN A 67 14.78 -4.50 -1.45
N SER A 68 13.47 -4.45 -1.22
CA SER A 68 12.46 -5.06 -2.08
C SER A 68 11.43 -4.03 -2.48
N THR A 69 10.88 -4.14 -3.70
CA THR A 69 9.91 -3.22 -4.32
C THR A 69 10.48 -1.84 -4.65
N SER A 70 9.61 -0.84 -4.91
CA SER A 70 10.04 0.52 -5.29
C SER A 70 10.86 1.18 -4.18
N ASP A 71 11.87 1.94 -4.58
CA ASP A 71 12.79 2.73 -3.77
C ASP A 71 12.55 4.25 -3.90
N ASP A 72 11.64 4.66 -4.78
CA ASP A 72 11.28 6.05 -5.05
C ASP A 72 10.79 6.83 -3.81
N TYR A 73 10.21 6.15 -2.81
CA TYR A 73 9.80 6.76 -1.54
C TYR A 73 10.83 6.61 -0.42
N THR A 74 11.94 5.88 -0.58
CA THR A 74 12.90 5.71 0.52
C THR A 74 13.52 7.03 0.90
N ASP A 75 13.79 7.93 -0.04
CA ASP A 75 14.38 9.24 0.28
C ASP A 75 13.42 10.14 1.07
N MET A 76 12.11 9.95 0.91
CA MET A 76 11.07 10.76 1.56
C MET A 76 10.57 10.18 2.89
N SER A 77 10.91 8.93 3.21
CA SER A 77 10.33 8.19 4.34
C SER A 77 11.13 8.33 5.65
N TRP A 78 12.24 9.06 5.66
CA TRP A 78 13.12 9.21 6.84
C TRP A 78 13.03 10.60 7.52
N HIS A 79 11.95 11.34 7.28
CA HIS A 79 11.70 12.63 7.93
C HIS A 79 10.78 12.55 9.16
N ALA A 80 10.14 11.40 9.37
CA ALA A 80 9.25 11.12 10.50
C ALA A 80 9.21 9.61 10.77
N PRO A 81 8.69 9.16 11.94
CA PRO A 81 8.38 7.76 12.14
C PRO A 81 7.46 7.23 11.05
N THR A 82 7.86 6.14 10.40
CA THR A 82 7.11 5.51 9.30
C THR A 82 6.78 4.07 9.61
N ALA A 83 5.69 3.59 9.03
CA ALA A 83 5.28 2.20 9.06
C ALA A 83 4.87 1.76 7.66
N ARG A 84 5.15 0.49 7.35
CA ARG A 84 4.74 -0.15 6.12
C ARG A 84 3.93 -1.39 6.46
N PHE A 85 2.79 -1.57 5.79
CA PHE A 85 2.00 -2.78 5.85
C PHE A 85 1.41 -3.05 4.47
N TYR A 86 1.03 -4.30 4.23
CA TYR A 86 0.40 -4.73 3.00
C TYR A 86 -0.98 -5.29 3.29
N VAL A 87 -1.92 -5.02 2.38
CA VAL A 87 -3.25 -5.63 2.38
C VAL A 87 -3.41 -6.36 1.06
N ALA A 88 -3.93 -7.57 1.12
CA ALA A 88 -4.10 -8.41 -0.04
C ALA A 88 -5.04 -7.75 -1.08
N ARG A 89 -4.56 -7.68 -2.33
CA ARG A 89 -5.38 -7.35 -3.50
C ARG A 89 -6.14 -8.60 -3.94
N PRO A 90 -7.40 -8.50 -4.42
CA PRO A 90 -8.11 -9.65 -4.97
C PRO A 90 -7.30 -10.30 -6.10
N ALA A 91 -7.02 -11.60 -5.97
CA ALA A 91 -6.33 -12.39 -6.98
C ALA A 91 -6.94 -13.80 -7.05
N LEU A 92 -7.17 -14.27 -8.27
CA LEU A 92 -7.76 -15.59 -8.51
C LEU A 92 -6.78 -16.69 -8.13
N ARG A 93 -7.31 -17.74 -7.51
CA ARG A 93 -6.59 -18.99 -7.32
C ARG A 93 -6.49 -19.75 -8.63
N SER A 94 -5.28 -20.20 -8.96
CA SER A 94 -5.04 -21.12 -10.07
C SER A 94 -4.89 -22.56 -9.55
N GLU A 95 -5.74 -23.48 -10.01
CA GLU A 95 -5.70 -24.88 -9.57
C GLU A 95 -4.56 -25.68 -10.20
N ASN A 96 -4.12 -25.31 -11.40
CA ASN A 96 -3.10 -26.01 -12.17
C ASN A 96 -1.76 -25.26 -12.20
N GLY A 97 -1.62 -24.20 -11.41
CA GLY A 97 -0.44 -23.32 -11.40
C GLY A 97 -0.29 -22.44 -12.64
N GLN A 98 -1.23 -22.51 -13.61
CA GLN A 98 -1.21 -21.64 -14.77
C GLN A 98 -1.74 -20.25 -14.40
N ALA A 99 -0.95 -19.21 -14.67
CA ALA A 99 -1.38 -17.84 -14.43
C ALA A 99 -2.56 -17.47 -15.35
N TYR A 100 -3.55 -16.79 -14.78
CA TYR A 100 -4.61 -16.15 -15.57
C TYR A 100 -4.04 -14.98 -16.40
N PRO A 101 -4.69 -14.62 -17.52
CA PRO A 101 -4.31 -13.44 -18.29
C PRO A 101 -4.31 -12.17 -17.44
N SER A 102 -3.41 -11.23 -17.74
CA SER A 102 -3.23 -9.99 -16.97
C SER A 102 -4.52 -9.15 -16.85
N TRP A 103 -5.43 -9.23 -17.83
CA TRP A 103 -6.70 -8.51 -17.77
C TRP A 103 -7.57 -8.95 -16.58
N ALA A 104 -7.47 -10.20 -16.12
CA ALA A 104 -8.28 -10.70 -15.00
C ALA A 104 -7.97 -9.95 -13.69
N MET A 105 -6.69 -9.70 -13.42
CA MET A 105 -6.26 -8.90 -12.26
C MET A 105 -6.72 -7.43 -12.37
N ASN A 106 -6.74 -6.88 -13.58
CA ASN A 106 -7.24 -5.53 -13.82
C ASN A 106 -8.76 -5.44 -13.64
N ALA A 107 -9.51 -6.44 -14.12
CA ALA A 107 -10.95 -6.52 -13.92
C ALA A 107 -11.32 -6.59 -12.43
N LEU A 108 -10.65 -7.47 -11.67
CA LEU A 108 -10.82 -7.54 -10.20
C LEU A 108 -10.46 -6.24 -9.48
N GLY A 109 -9.50 -5.48 -10.01
CA GLY A 109 -9.15 -4.16 -9.48
C GLY A 109 -10.13 -3.04 -9.85
N GLY A 110 -10.91 -3.23 -10.92
CA GLY A 110 -11.86 -2.24 -11.44
C GLY A 110 -13.30 -2.43 -10.97
N ILE A 111 -13.62 -3.55 -10.32
CA ILE A 111 -14.96 -3.87 -9.83
C ILE A 111 -15.00 -3.64 -8.31
N SER A 112 -15.85 -2.72 -7.86
CA SER A 112 -15.99 -2.34 -6.44
C SER A 112 -16.20 -3.54 -5.52
N ALA A 113 -17.10 -4.47 -5.88
CA ALA A 113 -17.38 -5.66 -5.08
C ALA A 113 -16.12 -6.51 -4.79
N THR A 114 -15.11 -6.49 -5.67
CA THR A 114 -13.88 -7.25 -5.49
C THR A 114 -12.74 -6.41 -4.90
N ILE A 115 -12.61 -5.11 -5.22
CA ILE A 115 -11.50 -4.29 -4.72
C ILE A 115 -11.77 -3.62 -3.37
N ASP A 116 -13.01 -3.26 -3.07
CA ASP A 116 -13.37 -2.50 -1.86
C ASP A 116 -13.03 -3.21 -0.54
N PRO A 117 -13.07 -4.56 -0.42
CA PRO A 117 -12.61 -5.24 0.79
C PRO A 117 -11.16 -4.91 1.16
N MET A 118 -10.25 -4.90 0.18
CA MET A 118 -8.85 -4.49 0.35
C MET A 118 -8.77 -3.03 0.80
N VAL A 119 -9.46 -2.13 0.08
CA VAL A 119 -9.43 -0.68 0.34
C VAL A 119 -9.96 -0.37 1.74
N THR A 120 -11.06 -0.99 2.14
CA THR A 120 -11.71 -0.80 3.43
C THR A 120 -10.84 -1.33 4.57
N CYS A 121 -10.23 -2.51 4.39
CA CYS A 121 -9.28 -3.07 5.36
C CYS A 121 -8.08 -2.12 5.57
N ALA A 122 -7.47 -1.64 4.49
CA ALA A 122 -6.36 -0.68 4.56
C ALA A 122 -6.77 0.63 5.24
N ALA A 123 -7.92 1.20 4.85
CA ALA A 123 -8.42 2.45 5.42
C ALA A 123 -8.68 2.34 6.93
N LYS A 124 -9.34 1.27 7.38
CA LYS A 124 -9.58 1.01 8.81
C LYS A 124 -8.27 0.86 9.58
N THR A 125 -7.30 0.15 9.01
CA THR A 125 -5.99 -0.07 9.62
C THR A 125 -5.25 1.26 9.83
N ILE A 126 -5.20 2.11 8.79
CA ILE A 126 -4.57 3.44 8.86
C ILE A 126 -5.30 4.31 9.88
N ALA A 127 -6.64 4.32 9.87
CA ALA A 127 -7.43 5.13 10.80
C ALA A 127 -7.18 4.73 12.26
N LEU A 128 -7.14 3.44 12.57
CA LEU A 128 -6.85 2.96 13.93
C LEU A 128 -5.41 3.27 14.37
N ALA A 129 -4.44 3.10 13.48
CA ALA A 129 -3.05 3.46 13.78
C ALA A 129 -2.89 4.97 14.02
N ALA A 130 -3.55 5.80 13.19
CA ALA A 130 -3.56 7.25 13.34
C ALA A 130 -4.23 7.70 14.64
N LEU A 131 -5.39 7.13 14.99
CA LEU A 131 -6.06 7.41 16.27
C LEU A 131 -5.18 7.02 17.46
N ARG A 132 -4.54 5.85 17.40
CA ARG A 132 -3.58 5.41 18.43
C ARG A 132 -2.45 6.42 18.61
N LEU A 133 -1.88 6.91 17.51
CA LEU A 133 -0.89 7.97 17.54
C LEU A 133 -1.47 9.29 18.05
N LEU A 134 -2.70 9.69 17.73
CA LEU A 134 -3.25 10.98 18.20
C LEU A 134 -3.60 10.97 19.70
N GLU A 135 -4.08 9.86 20.22
CA GLU A 135 -4.67 9.77 21.55
C GLU A 135 -3.67 9.28 22.62
N ASP A 136 -2.69 8.45 22.24
CA ASP A 136 -1.73 7.87 23.19
C ASP A 136 -0.34 8.52 23.07
N LYS A 137 0.03 9.33 24.06
CA LYS A 137 1.34 9.96 24.11
C LYS A 137 2.49 8.94 24.18
N ALA A 138 2.35 7.88 24.97
CA ALA A 138 3.40 6.88 25.12
C ALA A 138 3.65 6.13 23.80
N ALA A 139 2.59 5.85 23.03
CA ALA A 139 2.73 5.27 21.70
C ALA A 139 3.45 6.21 20.72
N ARG A 140 3.15 7.52 20.76
CA ARG A 140 3.87 8.53 19.95
C ARG A 140 5.34 8.62 20.32
N ASP A 141 5.62 8.72 21.62
CA ASP A 141 6.98 8.84 22.14
C ASP A 141 7.79 7.60 21.72
N ALA A 142 7.24 6.39 21.89
CA ALA A 142 7.91 5.16 21.48
C ALA A 142 8.17 5.09 19.96
N ALA A 143 7.27 5.59 19.12
CA ALA A 143 7.48 5.67 17.68
C ALA A 143 8.60 6.67 17.32
N MET A 144 8.68 7.80 18.03
CA MET A 144 9.74 8.78 17.85
C MET A 144 11.09 8.27 18.35
N ASP A 145 11.13 7.59 19.49
CA ASP A 145 12.34 7.00 20.04
C ASP A 145 12.94 5.97 19.10
N GLU A 146 12.09 5.10 18.50
CA GLU A 146 12.51 4.17 17.47
C GLU A 146 13.08 4.89 16.24
N PHE A 147 12.42 5.96 15.77
CA PHE A 147 12.90 6.76 14.65
C PHE A 147 14.28 7.37 14.95
N VAL A 148 14.45 8.02 16.11
CA VAL A 148 15.72 8.63 16.53
C VAL A 148 16.82 7.57 16.64
N ALA A 149 16.52 6.40 17.21
CA ALA A 149 17.47 5.31 17.32
C ALA A 149 17.90 4.77 15.94
N ARG A 150 16.95 4.50 15.05
CA ARG A 150 17.23 3.94 13.71
C ARG A 150 18.00 4.90 12.81
N THR A 151 17.77 6.20 12.96
CA THR A 151 18.44 7.27 12.21
C THR A 151 19.78 7.68 12.83
N GLY A 152 20.14 7.17 14.01
CA GLY A 152 21.37 7.54 14.69
C GLY A 152 21.38 8.98 15.22
N GLY A 153 20.23 9.47 15.68
CA GLY A 153 20.09 10.82 16.28
C GLY A 153 18.94 11.67 15.73
N GLY A 154 18.06 11.12 14.90
CA GLY A 154 16.99 11.88 14.23
C GLY A 154 17.44 12.44 12.88
N ILE A 155 16.77 13.52 12.44
CA ILE A 155 17.14 14.23 11.22
C ILE A 155 18.57 14.76 11.35
N GLY A 156 19.43 14.42 10.40
CA GLY A 156 20.87 14.72 10.45
C GLY A 156 21.70 13.73 11.28
N GLY A 157 21.09 12.65 11.77
CA GLY A 157 21.78 11.59 12.52
C GLY A 157 22.74 10.76 11.66
N SER A 158 23.57 9.92 12.31
CA SER A 158 24.65 9.19 11.63
C SER A 158 24.19 8.19 10.58
N ASN A 159 22.95 7.71 10.70
CA ASN A 159 22.34 6.72 9.80
C ASN A 159 21.13 7.32 9.06
N TRP A 160 20.94 8.64 9.14
CA TRP A 160 19.85 9.33 8.47
C TRP A 160 20.19 9.54 6.99
N LEU A 161 19.23 9.25 6.12
CA LEU A 161 19.35 9.51 4.69
C LEU A 161 18.79 10.90 4.38
N ALA A 162 19.64 11.81 3.93
CA ALA A 162 19.21 13.12 3.44
C ALA A 162 18.50 12.99 2.09
N PRO A 163 17.56 13.89 1.76
CA PRO A 163 17.03 14.01 0.41
C PRO A 163 18.17 14.11 -0.61
N LEU A 164 18.10 13.29 -1.66
CA LEU A 164 19.11 13.30 -2.73
C LEU A 164 18.95 14.48 -3.70
N CYS A 165 17.86 15.24 -3.58
CA CYS A 165 17.65 16.45 -4.38
C CYS A 165 18.69 17.53 -4.01
N ASP A 166 19.30 18.11 -5.03
CA ASP A 166 20.24 19.24 -4.94
C ASP A 166 19.54 20.60 -5.18
N TYR A 167 18.21 20.62 -5.10
CA TYR A 167 17.35 21.77 -5.28
C TYR A 167 16.34 21.88 -4.14
N GLU A 168 15.85 23.10 -3.90
CA GLU A 168 14.79 23.35 -2.92
C GLU A 168 13.51 22.57 -3.27
N PRO A 169 12.79 22.02 -2.28
CA PRO A 169 11.54 21.30 -2.52
C PRO A 169 10.61 22.14 -3.41
N PRO A 170 10.05 21.57 -4.49
CA PRO A 170 9.33 22.37 -5.47
C PRO A 170 7.87 22.58 -5.02
N ILE A 171 7.70 23.15 -3.84
CA ILE A 171 6.40 23.42 -3.18
C ILE A 171 5.68 24.64 -3.77
N HIS A 172 6.27 25.28 -4.78
CA HIS A 172 5.76 26.49 -5.42
C HIS A 172 5.08 26.21 -6.78
N PHE A 173 4.84 24.94 -7.13
CA PHE A 173 4.01 24.63 -8.29
C PHE A 173 2.58 25.12 -8.06
N ARG A 174 1.98 25.74 -9.09
CA ARG A 174 0.57 26.10 -9.05
C ARG A 174 -0.30 24.86 -9.14
N TRP A 175 -1.39 24.86 -8.38
CA TRP A 175 -2.42 23.83 -8.49
C TRP A 175 -3.07 23.85 -9.88
N PRO A 176 -3.48 22.69 -10.43
CA PRO A 176 -4.29 22.65 -11.63
C PRO A 176 -5.56 23.48 -11.47
N GLU A 177 -5.87 24.30 -12.46
CA GLU A 177 -7.11 25.05 -12.54
C GLU A 177 -8.07 24.31 -13.48
N TYR A 178 -9.28 24.06 -13.01
CA TYR A 178 -10.35 23.52 -13.85
C TYR A 178 -11.03 24.67 -14.60
N VAL A 179 -11.11 24.57 -15.92
CA VAL A 179 -11.64 25.62 -16.80
C VAL A 179 -12.75 25.08 -17.69
N THR A 180 -13.70 25.94 -18.03
CA THR A 180 -14.72 25.62 -19.04
C THR A 180 -14.34 26.34 -20.33
N THR A 181 -14.08 25.57 -21.38
CA THR A 181 -13.82 26.09 -22.73
C THR A 181 -15.05 25.87 -23.61
N PRO A 182 -15.13 26.51 -24.79
CA PRO A 182 -16.16 26.17 -25.78
C PRO A 182 -16.17 24.70 -26.23
N ARG A 183 -15.08 23.95 -25.99
CA ARG A 183 -14.96 22.51 -26.28
C ARG A 183 -15.38 21.60 -25.11
N GLY A 184 -15.69 22.17 -23.95
CA GLY A 184 -16.06 21.43 -22.74
C GLY A 184 -15.19 21.76 -21.53
N ARG A 185 -15.36 20.97 -20.47
CA ARG A 185 -14.58 21.08 -19.22
C ARG A 185 -13.19 20.50 -19.44
N ASP A 186 -12.18 21.26 -19.05
CA ASP A 186 -10.77 20.91 -19.18
C ASP A 186 -10.01 21.32 -17.89
N TRP A 187 -8.73 21.01 -17.81
CA TRP A 187 -7.84 21.52 -16.77
C TRP A 187 -6.51 22.00 -17.37
N TRP A 188 -5.88 22.98 -16.72
CA TRP A 188 -4.55 23.46 -17.11
C TRP A 188 -3.72 23.79 -15.86
N ILE A 189 -2.39 23.67 -15.97
CA ILE A 189 -1.46 24.15 -14.93
C ILE A 189 -0.90 25.49 -15.43
N PRO A 190 -1.17 26.60 -14.73
CA PRO A 190 -0.65 27.90 -15.14
C PRO A 190 0.88 27.89 -15.15
N SER A 191 1.49 28.44 -16.20
CA SER A 191 2.94 28.62 -16.23
C SER A 191 3.35 29.61 -15.14
N ASN A 192 4.45 29.30 -14.44
CA ASN A 192 5.08 30.27 -13.56
C ASN A 192 5.57 31.42 -14.46
N GLN A 193 4.98 32.61 -14.35
CA GLN A 193 5.62 33.81 -14.90
C GLN A 193 6.98 33.92 -14.21
N ALA A 194 8.06 33.90 -15.01
CA ALA A 194 9.37 34.30 -14.53
C ALA A 194 9.25 35.74 -14.00
N ALA A 195 9.56 35.92 -12.72
CA ALA A 195 9.81 37.24 -12.16
C ALA A 195 11.21 37.71 -12.58
#